data_AF-A0A1L9N7F8-F1
#
_entry.id   AF-A0A1L9N7F8-F1
#
_cell.length_a   1.000
_cell.length_b   1.000
_cell.length_c   1.000
_cell.angle_alpha   90.00
_cell.angle_beta   90.00
_cell.angle_gamma   90.00
#
_symmetry.space_group_name_H-M   'P 1'
#
loop_
_entity.id
_entity.type
_entity.pdbx_description
1 polymer ?
#
loop_
_entity_poly.entity_id
_entity_poly.type
_entity_poly.pdbx_seq_one_letter_code
_entity_poly.pdbx_strand_id
1 'polypeptide(L)'
;MSQVQQYWLPGYGLSRHIVLGHIQYFLGPSASVRPYSYQGRDGYLIVGVPLTREQIDDLATMSREYERQESLRMAGDSASPAAAAATFGRHEPYINEIVPVRSSGRRSRAPPPLSSSSSSQMMDYEPRRSR
;
A
#
# COMPACT_ATOMS: atom_id res chain seq x y z
N MET A 1 -7.66 25.01 -30.38
CA MET A 1 -8.05 24.17 -29.22
C MET A 1 -7.82 22.73 -29.63
N SER A 2 -6.80 22.06 -29.08
CA SER A 2 -6.61 20.63 -29.33
C SER A 2 -7.80 19.87 -28.74
N GLN A 3 -8.43 19.00 -29.53
CA GLN A 3 -9.59 18.24 -29.05
C GLN A 3 -9.13 17.14 -28.09
N VAL A 4 -9.83 17.03 -26.95
CA VAL A 4 -9.72 15.89 -26.05
C VAL A 4 -10.32 14.68 -26.75
N GLN A 5 -9.54 13.61 -26.84
CA GLN A 5 -9.92 12.36 -27.48
C GLN A 5 -9.72 11.20 -26.51
N GLN A 6 -10.50 10.15 -26.72
CA GLN A 6 -10.35 8.88 -26.02
C GLN A 6 -9.70 7.88 -26.97
N TYR A 7 -8.53 7.37 -26.61
CA TYR A 7 -7.79 6.42 -27.43
C TYR A 7 -7.14 5.34 -26.58
N TRP A 8 -6.90 4.19 -27.20
CA TRP A 8 -6.25 3.05 -26.58
C TRP A 8 -4.75 3.05 -26.90
N LEU A 9 -3.94 2.90 -25.85
CA LEU A 9 -2.50 2.78 -25.93
C LEU A 9 -2.09 1.34 -25.58
N PRO A 10 -1.36 0.63 -26.46
CA PRO A 10 -0.85 -0.70 -26.17
C PRO A 10 0.05 -0.71 -24.92
N GLY A 11 -0.09 -1.73 -24.06
CA GLY A 11 0.73 -1.84 -22.85
C GLY A 11 2.13 -2.43 -23.06
N TYR A 12 2.47 -2.88 -24.26
CA TYR A 12 3.75 -3.55 -24.52
C TYR A 12 4.94 -2.59 -24.32
N GLY A 13 5.85 -2.95 -23.40
CA GLY A 13 7.02 -2.14 -23.09
C GLY A 13 6.72 -0.87 -22.27
N LEU A 14 5.51 -0.76 -21.71
CA LEU A 14 5.11 0.35 -20.84
C LEU A 14 4.86 -0.15 -19.42
N SER A 15 5.55 0.45 -18.46
CA SER A 15 5.36 0.17 -17.05
C SER A 15 4.11 0.88 -16.56
N ARG A 16 3.27 0.14 -15.82
CA ARG A 16 2.06 0.68 -15.20
C ARG A 16 2.36 1.90 -14.31
N HIS A 17 3.44 1.86 -13.56
CA HIS A 17 3.82 2.95 -12.66
C HIS A 17 4.18 4.22 -13.43
N ILE A 18 4.89 4.07 -14.54
CA ILE A 18 5.27 5.20 -15.40
C ILE A 18 4.05 5.79 -16.09
N VAL A 19 3.22 4.96 -16.74
CA VAL A 19 2.04 5.45 -17.46
C VAL A 19 1.05 6.15 -16.52
N LEU A 20 0.71 5.53 -15.38
CA LEU A 20 -0.26 6.11 -14.45
C LEU A 20 0.27 7.38 -13.77
N GLY A 21 1.58 7.45 -13.49
CA GLY A 21 2.20 8.59 -12.82
C GLY A 21 2.52 9.76 -13.75
N HIS A 22 2.95 9.50 -14.99
CA HIS A 22 3.52 10.52 -15.86
C HIS A 22 2.56 11.05 -16.93
N ILE A 23 1.39 10.41 -17.15
CA ILE A 23 0.50 10.87 -18.24
C ILE A 23 0.08 12.34 -18.10
N GLN A 24 -0.14 12.78 -16.86
CA GLN A 24 -0.61 14.14 -16.57
C GLN A 24 0.51 15.18 -16.79
N TYR A 25 1.77 14.75 -16.72
CA TYR A 25 2.91 15.62 -17.03
C TYR A 25 2.96 15.96 -18.52
N PHE A 26 2.67 14.99 -19.39
CA PHE A 26 2.70 15.18 -20.85
C PHE A 26 1.44 15.82 -21.40
N LEU A 27 0.27 15.40 -20.91
CA LEU A 27 -1.03 15.79 -21.46
C LEU A 27 -1.75 16.87 -20.64
N GLY A 28 -1.19 17.23 -19.48
CA GLY A 28 -1.78 18.17 -18.52
C GLY A 28 -2.72 17.51 -17.51
N PRO A 29 -3.16 18.26 -16.49
CA PRO A 29 -3.94 17.74 -15.35
C PRO A 29 -5.36 17.28 -15.73
N SER A 30 -5.86 17.70 -16.90
CA SER A 30 -7.17 17.26 -17.42
C SER A 30 -7.14 15.88 -18.05
N ALA A 31 -5.94 15.33 -18.30
CA ALA A 31 -5.80 14.01 -18.88
C ALA A 31 -6.03 12.91 -17.84
N SER A 32 -6.69 11.84 -18.26
CA SER A 32 -6.89 10.65 -17.42
C SER A 32 -6.40 9.40 -18.13
N VAL A 33 -5.92 8.45 -17.34
CA VAL A 33 -5.45 7.16 -17.81
C VAL A 33 -5.95 6.07 -16.88
N ARG A 34 -6.33 4.93 -17.44
CA ARG A 34 -6.71 3.74 -16.69
C ARG A 34 -6.27 2.48 -17.42
N PRO A 35 -5.95 1.39 -16.69
CA PRO A 35 -5.78 0.08 -17.31
C PRO A 35 -7.04 -0.33 -18.06
N TYR A 36 -6.88 -0.81 -19.29
CA TYR A 36 -7.98 -1.25 -20.14
C TYR A 36 -7.51 -2.28 -21.15
N SER A 37 -8.20 -3.42 -21.19
CA SER A 37 -7.93 -4.47 -22.17
C SER A 37 -8.82 -4.28 -23.39
N TYR A 38 -8.20 -4.05 -24.57
CA TYR A 38 -8.92 -3.88 -25.83
C TYR A 38 -8.68 -5.11 -26.72
N GLN A 39 -9.75 -5.79 -27.11
CA GLN A 39 -9.69 -7.00 -27.95
C GLN A 39 -8.76 -8.09 -27.37
N GLY A 40 -8.76 -8.28 -26.05
CA GLY A 40 -7.90 -9.26 -25.38
C GLY A 40 -6.42 -8.85 -25.26
N ARG A 41 -6.07 -7.61 -25.61
CA ARG A 41 -4.73 -7.05 -25.42
C ARG A 41 -4.74 -6.07 -24.27
N ASP A 42 -3.79 -6.25 -23.35
CA ASP A 42 -3.62 -5.33 -22.24
C ASP A 42 -3.01 -4.00 -22.70
N GLY A 43 -3.52 -2.93 -22.10
CA GLY A 43 -3.09 -1.58 -22.40
C GLY A 43 -3.76 -0.56 -21.51
N TYR A 44 -3.81 0.66 -22.01
CA TYR A 44 -4.29 1.81 -21.28
C TYR A 44 -5.29 2.59 -22.10
N LEU A 45 -6.38 2.99 -21.48
CA LEU A 45 -7.34 3.90 -22.07
C LEU A 45 -7.02 5.31 -21.59
N ILE A 46 -6.62 6.17 -22.53
CA ILE A 46 -6.26 7.56 -22.25
C ILE A 46 -7.38 8.46 -22.76
N VAL A 47 -7.75 9.43 -21.93
CA VAL A 47 -8.67 10.52 -22.30
C VAL A 47 -7.89 11.82 -22.15
N GLY A 48 -7.62 12.48 -23.27
CA GLY A 48 -6.78 13.67 -23.28
C GLY A 48 -6.37 14.08 -24.69
N VAL A 49 -5.37 14.95 -24.77
CA VAL A 49 -4.72 15.27 -26.03
C VAL A 49 -4.02 14.01 -26.56
N PRO A 50 -4.00 13.75 -27.89
CA PRO A 50 -3.23 12.63 -28.42
C PRO A 50 -1.74 12.77 -28.10
N LEU A 51 -1.15 11.70 -27.56
CA LEU A 51 0.30 11.62 -27.34
C LEU A 51 1.05 11.74 -28.67
N THR A 52 2.15 12.49 -28.68
CA THR A 52 3.07 12.50 -29.81
C THR A 52 3.93 11.24 -29.80
N ARG A 53 4.54 10.90 -30.95
CA ARG A 53 5.46 9.75 -31.04
C ARG A 53 6.63 9.88 -30.08
N GLU A 54 7.17 11.08 -29.93
CA GLU A 54 8.26 11.40 -28.99
C GLU A 54 7.82 11.12 -27.55
N GLN A 55 6.62 11.56 -27.14
CA GLN A 55 6.12 11.30 -25.80
C GLN A 55 5.91 9.81 -25.51
N ILE A 56 5.52 9.03 -26.53
CA ILE A 56 5.41 7.56 -26.41
C ILE A 56 6.80 6.94 -26.25
N ASP A 57 7.80 7.42 -26.99
CA ASP A 57 9.19 6.96 -26.87
C ASP A 57 9.79 7.30 -25.50
N ASP A 58 9.54 8.51 -25.00
CA ASP A 58 9.93 8.95 -23.65
C ASP A 58 9.29 8.06 -22.58
N LEU A 59 7.99 7.75 -22.70
CA LEU A 59 7.29 6.83 -21.81
C LEU A 59 7.89 5.42 -21.84
N ALA A 60 8.26 4.92 -23.02
CA ALA A 60 8.89 3.61 -23.17
C ALA A 60 10.29 3.59 -22.54
N THR A 61 11.07 4.65 -22.74
CA THR A 61 12.41 4.80 -22.15
C THR A 61 12.34 4.86 -20.63
N MET A 62 11.44 5.68 -20.07
CA MET A 62 11.20 5.73 -18.62
C MET A 62 10.71 4.40 -18.08
N SER A 63 9.86 3.69 -18.82
CA SER A 63 9.36 2.37 -18.43
C SER A 63 10.46 1.33 -18.33
N ARG A 64 11.36 1.28 -19.32
CA ARG A 64 12.52 0.37 -19.32
C ARG A 64 13.48 0.68 -18.18
N GLU A 65 13.75 1.96 -17.93
CA GLU A 65 14.63 2.36 -16.84
C GLU A 65 14.03 2.04 -15.48
N TYR A 66 12.72 2.24 -15.32
CA TYR A 66 11.99 1.84 -14.11
C TYR A 66 12.08 0.32 -13.87
N GLU A 67 11.83 -0.51 -14.88
CA GLU A 67 11.95 -1.97 -14.76
C GLU A 67 13.39 -2.41 -14.44
N ARG A 68 14.39 -1.73 -15.02
CA ARG A 68 15.82 -1.98 -14.72
C ARG A 68 16.12 -1.68 -13.26
N GLN A 69 15.68 -0.54 -12.74
CA GLN A 69 15.89 -0.14 -11.36
C GLN A 69 15.15 -1.05 -10.37
N GLU A 70 13.92 -1.44 -10.70
CA GLU A 70 13.12 -2.39 -9.92
C GLU A 70 13.82 -3.76 -9.84
N SER A 71 14.36 -4.24 -10.96
CA SER A 71 15.11 -5.50 -11.03
C SER A 71 16.39 -5.46 -10.18
N LEU A 72 17.09 -4.31 -10.17
CA LEU A 72 18.29 -4.13 -9.35
C LEU A 72 17.98 -4.11 -7.85
N ARG A 73 16.83 -3.54 -7.44
CA ARG A 73 16.36 -3.60 -6.05
C ARG A 73 16.08 -5.03 -5.61
N MET A 74 15.37 -5.80 -6.44
CA MET A 74 15.01 -7.19 -6.12
C MET A 74 16.23 -8.14 -6.08
N ALA A 75 17.25 -7.90 -6.89
CA ALA A 75 18.48 -8.70 -6.88
C ALA A 75 19.38 -8.44 -5.65
N GLY A 76 19.22 -7.30 -4.97
CA GLY A 76 20.03 -6.91 -3.80
C GLY A 76 19.67 -7.61 -2.48
N ASP A 77 18.51 -8.27 -2.39
CA ASP A 77 18.00 -8.87 -1.15
C ASP A 77 18.38 -10.37 -0.98
N SER A 78 19.03 -10.96 -1.98
CA SER A 78 19.33 -12.41 -2.02
C SER A 78 20.65 -12.83 -1.37
N ALA A 79 21.40 -11.91 -0.74
CA ALA A 79 22.75 -12.16 -0.22
C ALA A 79 22.87 -11.99 1.31
N SER A 80 21.82 -12.24 2.08
CA SER A 80 21.92 -12.33 3.54
C SER A 80 21.21 -13.58 4.10
N PRO A 81 21.94 -14.55 4.69
CA PRO A 81 21.37 -15.81 5.19
C PRO A 81 20.44 -15.64 6.41
N ALA A 82 20.16 -14.41 6.85
CA ALA A 82 19.21 -14.10 7.91
C ALA A 82 17.75 -14.00 7.42
N ALA A 83 17.51 -13.88 6.12
CA ALA A 83 16.17 -13.63 5.55
C ALA A 83 15.28 -14.89 5.44
N ALA A 84 15.84 -16.10 5.56
CA ALA A 84 15.09 -17.34 5.43
C ALA A 84 14.18 -17.67 6.64
N ALA A 85 14.31 -16.96 7.77
CA ALA A 85 13.52 -17.20 8.98
C ALA A 85 12.31 -16.26 9.15
N ALA A 86 12.13 -15.26 8.28
CA ALA A 86 11.11 -14.21 8.42
C ALA A 86 10.01 -14.27 7.34
N THR A 87 9.61 -15.47 6.91
CA THR A 87 8.60 -15.72 5.86
C THR A 87 7.18 -15.17 6.15
N PHE A 88 6.92 -14.49 7.27
CA PHE A 88 5.58 -13.97 7.57
C PHE A 88 5.61 -12.59 8.21
N GLY A 89 6.00 -11.57 7.46
CA GLY A 89 5.59 -10.20 7.78
C GLY A 89 6.56 -9.11 7.35
N ARG A 90 6.18 -8.41 6.28
CA ARG A 90 6.47 -6.99 6.01
C ARG A 90 7.95 -6.56 6.01
N HIS A 91 8.44 -6.12 4.85
CA HIS A 91 8.59 -4.67 4.58
C HIS A 91 9.21 -4.43 3.19
N GLU A 92 8.42 -3.89 2.26
CA GLU A 92 8.89 -2.75 1.48
C GLU A 92 7.96 -1.58 1.85
N PRO A 93 8.42 -0.59 2.63
CA PRO A 93 7.70 0.67 2.72
C PRO A 93 7.98 1.44 1.44
N TYR A 94 6.94 1.65 0.63
CA TYR A 94 6.99 2.50 -0.56
C TYR A 94 7.54 3.89 -0.21
N ILE A 95 8.32 4.49 -1.11
CA ILE A 95 9.09 5.74 -0.93
C ILE A 95 8.25 6.99 -0.57
N ASN A 96 6.92 6.88 -0.47
CA ASN A 96 6.00 7.96 -0.10
C ASN A 96 5.09 7.62 1.10
N GLU A 97 5.41 6.60 1.91
CA GLU A 97 4.65 6.37 3.15
C GLU A 97 5.00 7.41 4.22
N ILE A 98 4.06 8.34 4.49
CA ILE A 98 4.11 9.15 5.71
C ILE A 98 3.92 8.19 6.88
N VAL A 99 5.00 7.94 7.62
CA VAL A 99 4.99 7.15 8.85
C VAL A 99 4.08 7.85 9.86
N PRO A 100 2.94 7.27 10.26
CA PRO A 100 2.14 7.86 11.32
C PRO A 100 2.93 7.70 12.63
N VAL A 101 3.57 8.79 13.07
CA VAL A 101 4.13 8.88 14.41
C VAL A 101 2.95 8.79 15.37
N ARG A 102 2.83 7.64 16.03
CA ARG A 102 1.80 7.37 17.02
C ARG A 102 2.03 8.28 18.22
N SER A 103 1.57 9.52 18.14
CA SER A 103 1.35 10.37 19.30
C SER A 103 0.08 9.88 20.01
N SER A 104 0.10 8.65 20.55
CA SER A 104 -0.99 8.18 21.41
C SER A 104 -0.81 8.79 22.79
N GLY A 105 -1.19 10.06 22.87
CA GLY A 105 -1.44 10.76 24.12
C GLY A 105 -2.51 10.05 24.96
N ARG A 106 -2.19 9.97 26.24
CA ARG A 106 -3.04 9.69 27.41
C ARG A 106 -4.52 10.14 27.34
N ARG A 107 -5.39 9.23 27.85
CA ARG A 107 -6.50 9.39 28.85
C ARG A 107 -7.98 9.26 28.40
N SER A 108 -8.70 8.59 29.32
CA SER A 108 -10.16 8.52 29.59
C SER A 108 -10.91 7.40 28.85
N ARG A 109 -11.72 6.51 29.47
CA ARG A 109 -12.43 6.58 30.76
C ARG A 109 -13.00 5.18 31.12
N ALA A 110 -12.86 4.74 32.37
CA ALA A 110 -13.87 3.90 33.04
C ALA A 110 -13.61 3.89 34.57
N PRO A 111 -14.57 4.30 35.43
CA PRO A 111 -14.49 4.10 36.87
C PRO A 111 -15.03 2.70 37.24
N PRO A 112 -14.49 2.03 38.28
CA PRO A 112 -15.16 0.88 38.87
C PRO A 112 -16.29 1.34 39.82
N PRO A 113 -17.43 0.62 39.89
CA PRO A 113 -18.52 0.97 40.80
C PRO A 113 -18.22 0.55 42.25
N LEU A 114 -18.73 1.34 43.20
CA LEU A 114 -18.78 1.07 44.64
C LEU A 114 -20.16 0.52 45.05
N SER A 115 -20.19 -0.12 46.23
CA SER A 115 -21.33 -0.67 47.02
C SER A 115 -21.47 -2.20 46.91
N SER A 116 -21.66 -2.98 48.00
CA SER A 116 -22.25 -2.66 49.30
C SER A 116 -21.81 -3.65 50.39
N SER A 117 -21.80 -3.16 51.63
CA SER A 117 -21.65 -3.87 52.91
C SER A 117 -22.64 -5.03 53.17
N SER A 118 -22.19 -6.04 53.92
CA SER A 118 -22.82 -6.61 55.15
C SER A 118 -22.06 -7.87 55.55
N SER A 119 -21.36 -7.93 56.69
CA SER A 119 -21.90 -8.15 58.05
C SER A 119 -22.45 -9.57 58.27
N SER A 120 -21.62 -10.47 58.82
CA SER A 120 -21.97 -11.50 59.81
C SER A 120 -20.74 -12.38 60.06
N GLN A 121 -20.09 -12.28 61.21
CA GLN A 121 -20.42 -12.96 62.48
C GLN A 121 -20.03 -14.44 62.52
N MET A 122 -19.40 -14.77 63.65
CA MET A 122 -19.38 -16.05 64.37
C MET A 122 -18.51 -17.16 63.76
N MET A 123 -17.43 -17.54 64.44
CA MET A 123 -17.38 -18.44 65.63
C MET A 123 -17.77 -19.87 65.27
N ASP A 124 -16.85 -20.77 65.64
CA ASP A 124 -17.03 -22.21 65.87
C ASP A 124 -17.22 -23.12 64.65
N TYR A 125 -16.28 -24.06 64.41
CA TYR A 125 -16.41 -25.43 64.92
C TYR A 125 -15.23 -26.31 64.44
N GLU A 126 -14.60 -27.02 65.38
CA GLU A 126 -13.64 -28.11 65.16
C GLU A 126 -14.19 -29.23 64.26
N PRO A 127 -13.31 -30.00 63.57
CA PRO A 127 -13.55 -31.42 63.39
C PRO A 127 -12.63 -32.21 64.34
N ARG A 128 -13.26 -32.81 65.37
CA ARG A 128 -12.64 -33.88 66.14
C ARG A 128 -12.20 -35.02 65.21
N ARG A 129 -10.99 -35.52 65.47
CA ARG A 129 -10.53 -36.93 65.47
C ARG A 129 -11.25 -37.91 64.52
N SER A 130 -10.47 -38.60 63.68
CA SER A 130 -10.15 -40.03 63.91
C SER A 130 -9.41 -40.62 62.71
N ARG A 131 -8.14 -40.98 62.90
CA ARG A 131 -7.63 -42.36 62.77
C ARG A 131 -6.22 -42.46 63.31
#